data_AF-A0A4R4F7A4-F1
#
_entry.id   AF-A0A4R4F7A4-F1
#
_cell.length_a   1.000
_cell.length_b   1.000
_cell.length_c   1.000
_cell.angle_alpha   90.00
_cell.angle_beta   90.00
_cell.angle_gamma   90.00
#
_symmetry.space_group_name_H-M   'P 1'
#
loop_
_entity.id
_entity.type
_entity.pdbx_description
1 polymer ?
#
loop_
_entity_poly.entity_id
_entity_poly.type
_entity_poly.pdbx_seq_one_letter_code
_entity_poly.pdbx_strand_id
1 'polypeptide(L)'
;MERVMKFLFASVAAILVTACAADSNSTNQAPPVSPPPQSFEGTIEFNFSTESYRTVNGTDDSDYKSPHTIPNFSIQVIQESHRLIVAQPQYIHTDHGDWDVVVNHGYAENDVFEFPFALVERNQNCTHHGLIQIDNAAANAEIAQETCGYLQFNLQASGTANLVNQAIPERSEYLQSFAAQNKANLPTASISELPTTIQNALSRLDDKTVYGLLYDGIHFRSECSTRQGNAKYCEDTILPSYSLAKGLVAGLSTLRFQALYGESFANTNVSELISYCTPEKWQDVSVSHLASMTTGRYFSSEYMSDEEGMNTIEDFFLPASHADKAAFSCGYPIQESPGLTFVYHTSDTYLLSSALQQYYHNQTGNPESYYSEVLLEDIYRPLGLSSLTELFVSSLDEPHIPYAGFGHFYNTNDLVKLAQFIWLDQGEINGQQVIDATTAQAPAGSKVFENGFWFYTDETYEYCDKELTIPYLSGYGGNIIAALPNGMILYFIGDDFEFTFADIARRLLGETPCNS
;
A
#
# COMPACT_ATOMS: atom_id res chain seq x y z
N MET A 1 24.37 7.66 13.18
CA MET A 1 25.06 8.76 12.47
C MET A 1 26.58 8.65 12.61
N GLU A 2 27.27 8.24 11.56
CA GLU A 2 28.62 8.71 11.22
C GLU A 2 28.63 8.85 9.68
N ARG A 3 27.96 9.80 9.02
CA ARG A 3 27.77 11.22 9.26
C ARG A 3 26.54 11.67 8.45
N VAL A 4 25.53 12.21 9.13
CA VAL A 4 24.34 12.85 8.55
C VAL A 4 24.34 14.29 9.08
N MET A 5 25.20 15.15 8.53
CA MET A 5 25.18 16.59 8.84
C MET A 5 25.78 17.40 7.69
N LYS A 6 25.02 18.43 7.27
CA LYS A 6 25.33 19.51 6.31
C LYS A 6 24.98 19.12 4.86
N PHE A 7 24.19 19.89 4.10
CA PHE A 7 24.34 21.31 3.80
C PHE A 7 23.03 22.01 3.38
N LEU A 8 23.00 23.33 3.58
CA LEU A 8 21.99 24.28 3.14
C LEU A 8 22.65 25.37 2.27
N PHE A 9 21.89 25.86 1.28
CA PHE A 9 21.94 27.13 0.52
C PHE A 9 22.57 27.26 -0.90
N ALA A 10 21.65 27.57 -1.83
CA ALA A 10 21.59 28.67 -2.82
C ALA A 10 22.28 28.55 -4.19
N SER A 11 21.49 28.67 -5.28
CA SER A 11 21.34 29.93 -6.04
C SER A 11 20.37 29.84 -7.22
N VAL A 12 19.79 31.01 -7.51
CA VAL A 12 18.75 31.38 -8.47
C VAL A 12 19.30 31.55 -9.90
N ALA A 13 18.52 31.18 -10.93
CA ALA A 13 18.50 31.87 -12.22
C ALA A 13 17.19 31.60 -12.99
N ALA A 14 16.55 32.70 -13.41
CA ALA A 14 15.29 32.76 -14.13
C ALA A 14 15.43 32.54 -15.64
N ILE A 15 14.45 31.92 -16.30
CA ILE A 15 14.20 32.09 -17.75
C ILE A 15 12.69 32.19 -18.02
N LEU A 16 12.37 33.08 -18.96
CA LEU A 16 11.10 33.71 -19.29
C LEU A 16 9.97 32.78 -19.73
N VAL A 17 8.78 33.18 -19.29
CA VAL A 17 7.45 32.90 -19.84
C VAL A 17 7.36 33.37 -21.29
N THR A 18 6.83 32.51 -22.17
CA THR A 18 6.09 32.97 -23.34
C THR A 18 4.76 32.21 -23.39
N ALA A 19 3.70 32.91 -23.02
CA ALA A 19 2.33 32.45 -23.14
C ALA A 19 1.88 32.55 -24.60
N CYS A 20 1.27 31.49 -25.13
CA CYS A 20 0.32 31.59 -26.24
C CYS A 20 -1.04 31.10 -25.75
N ALA A 21 -2.04 31.91 -26.02
CA ALA A 21 -3.40 31.80 -25.52
C ALA A 21 -4.17 30.62 -26.12
N ALA A 22 -5.17 30.22 -25.35
CA ALA A 22 -6.11 29.14 -25.56
C ALA A 22 -6.94 29.26 -26.84
N ASP A 23 -7.34 28.10 -27.37
CA ASP A 23 -8.67 27.94 -27.95
C ASP A 23 -9.33 26.69 -27.33
N SER A 24 -10.48 26.93 -26.71
CA SER A 24 -11.30 26.00 -25.97
C SER A 24 -12.23 25.21 -26.89
N ASN A 25 -12.06 23.89 -26.95
CA ASN A 25 -13.12 22.88 -27.07
C ASN A 25 -12.49 21.51 -27.39
N SER A 26 -12.38 20.63 -26.40
CA SER A 26 -12.36 19.18 -26.67
C SER A 26 -12.88 18.40 -25.47
N THR A 27 -14.09 17.88 -25.61
CA THR A 27 -14.55 16.69 -24.92
C THR A 27 -13.55 15.55 -25.19
N ASN A 28 -12.74 15.18 -24.21
CA ASN A 28 -11.85 14.01 -24.30
C ASN A 28 -12.68 12.72 -24.24
N GLN A 29 -13.31 12.37 -25.36
CA GLN A 29 -13.56 10.98 -25.70
C GLN A 29 -12.33 10.50 -26.47
N ALA A 30 -11.62 9.51 -25.92
CA ALA A 30 -10.55 8.84 -26.64
C ALA A 30 -11.07 8.38 -28.01
N PRO A 31 -10.31 8.57 -29.11
CA PRO A 31 -10.75 8.15 -30.43
C PRO A 31 -10.99 6.63 -30.45
N PRO A 32 -11.97 6.14 -31.22
CA PRO A 32 -12.25 4.71 -31.29
C PRO A 32 -11.06 3.98 -31.91
N VAL A 33 -10.28 3.30 -31.07
CA VAL A 33 -9.19 2.42 -31.47
C VAL A 33 -9.80 1.21 -32.15
N SER A 34 -9.34 0.90 -33.36
CA SER A 34 -9.74 -0.32 -34.07
C SER A 34 -9.32 -1.54 -33.23
N PRO A 35 -10.17 -2.56 -33.04
CA PRO A 35 -9.80 -3.72 -32.24
C PRO A 35 -8.55 -4.38 -32.84
N PRO A 36 -7.52 -4.69 -32.03
CA PRO A 36 -6.28 -5.26 -32.52
C PRO A 36 -6.53 -6.62 -33.21
N PRO A 37 -5.81 -6.92 -34.31
CA PRO A 37 -5.88 -8.21 -34.97
C PRO A 37 -5.22 -9.28 -34.08
N GLN A 38 -5.95 -10.36 -33.79
CA GLN A 38 -5.62 -11.46 -32.85
C GLN A 38 -5.68 -11.11 -31.35
N SER A 39 -6.72 -11.61 -30.68
CA SER A 39 -6.76 -11.73 -29.23
C SER A 39 -5.74 -12.77 -28.76
N PHE A 40 -4.80 -12.38 -27.91
CA PHE A 40 -3.88 -13.29 -27.23
C PHE A 40 -4.54 -13.93 -25.99
N GLU A 41 -4.32 -15.22 -25.80
CA GLU A 41 -4.64 -15.94 -24.56
C GLU A 41 -3.54 -16.97 -24.32
N GLY A 42 -2.91 -16.91 -23.16
CA GLY A 42 -1.86 -17.85 -22.78
C GLY A 42 -0.82 -17.26 -21.85
N THR A 43 0.37 -17.84 -21.90
CA THR A 43 1.49 -17.48 -21.01
C THR A 43 2.49 -16.60 -21.75
N ILE A 44 2.96 -15.55 -21.09
CA ILE A 44 4.10 -14.74 -21.54
C ILE A 44 5.27 -15.02 -20.61
N GLU A 45 6.39 -15.47 -21.15
CA GLU A 45 7.63 -15.68 -20.40
C GLU A 45 8.62 -14.56 -20.74
N PHE A 46 9.10 -13.85 -19.72
CA PHE A 46 10.01 -12.73 -19.88
C PHE A 46 11.44 -13.12 -19.55
N ASN A 47 12.35 -12.72 -20.43
CA ASN A 47 13.79 -12.79 -20.20
C ASN A 47 14.40 -11.44 -20.55
N PHE A 48 15.04 -10.81 -19.57
CA PHE A 48 15.63 -9.48 -19.72
C PHE A 48 17.15 -9.51 -19.54
N SER A 49 17.83 -8.61 -20.22
CA SER A 49 19.21 -8.24 -20.00
C SER A 49 19.27 -6.73 -19.76
N THR A 50 19.85 -6.35 -18.63
CA THR A 50 19.98 -4.92 -18.28
C THR A 50 20.88 -4.21 -19.27
N GLU A 51 20.40 -3.11 -19.82
CA GLU A 51 21.14 -2.22 -20.69
C GLU A 51 21.81 -1.10 -19.90
N SER A 52 21.07 -0.51 -18.96
CA SER A 52 21.59 0.51 -18.06
C SER A 52 20.98 0.39 -16.67
N TYR A 53 21.79 0.71 -15.67
CA TYR A 53 21.40 0.86 -14.27
C TYR A 53 22.12 2.08 -13.71
N ARG A 54 21.38 2.96 -13.06
CA ARG A 54 21.94 4.17 -12.43
C ARG A 54 21.24 4.45 -11.12
N THR A 55 21.97 4.26 -10.03
CA THR A 55 21.59 4.72 -8.69
C THR A 55 21.39 6.24 -8.70
N VAL A 56 20.27 6.68 -8.16
CA VAL A 56 19.87 8.08 -8.01
C VAL A 56 20.19 8.55 -6.60
N ASN A 57 19.78 7.77 -5.61
CA ASN A 57 19.97 8.04 -4.19
C ASN A 57 19.82 6.72 -3.40
N GLY A 58 20.32 6.68 -2.17
CA GLY A 58 20.11 5.57 -1.26
C GLY A 58 21.34 4.72 -0.95
N THR A 59 21.06 3.53 -0.44
CA THR A 59 21.98 2.48 0.03
C THR A 59 22.99 2.09 -1.05
N ASP A 60 24.18 1.66 -0.62
CA ASP A 60 25.23 1.20 -1.53
C ASP A 60 24.77 -0.07 -2.26
N ASP A 61 25.02 -0.14 -3.56
CA ASP A 61 24.70 -1.33 -4.38
C ASP A 61 25.35 -2.60 -3.79
N SER A 62 26.41 -2.47 -2.98
CA SER A 62 27.08 -3.59 -2.30
C SER A 62 26.24 -4.34 -1.27
N ASP A 63 25.16 -3.72 -0.77
CA ASP A 63 24.25 -4.34 0.20
C ASP A 63 23.25 -5.29 -0.50
N TYR A 64 23.22 -5.26 -1.83
CA TYR A 64 22.40 -6.11 -2.69
C TYR A 64 23.26 -7.10 -3.48
N LYS A 65 22.71 -8.26 -3.82
CA LYS A 65 23.45 -9.31 -4.56
C LYS A 65 23.64 -8.94 -6.04
N SER A 66 22.56 -8.49 -6.67
CA SER A 66 22.44 -8.14 -8.10
C SER A 66 21.32 -7.10 -8.31
N PRO A 67 21.38 -5.91 -7.69
CA PRO A 67 20.29 -4.92 -7.75
C PRO A 67 20.00 -4.43 -9.18
N HIS A 68 20.98 -4.58 -10.07
CA HIS A 68 20.96 -4.12 -11.45
C HIS A 68 20.28 -5.08 -12.43
N THR A 69 19.71 -6.22 -12.02
CA THR A 69 19.09 -7.19 -12.93
C THR A 69 17.60 -7.40 -12.66
N ILE A 70 16.81 -7.55 -13.73
CA ILE A 70 15.41 -7.99 -13.65
C ILE A 70 15.39 -9.52 -13.68
N PRO A 71 14.70 -10.21 -12.75
CA PRO A 71 14.56 -11.66 -12.81
C PRO A 71 13.73 -12.13 -14.00
N ASN A 72 13.91 -13.40 -14.38
CA ASN A 72 12.99 -14.04 -15.30
C ASN A 72 11.69 -14.39 -14.56
N PHE A 73 10.55 -14.17 -15.21
CA PHE A 73 9.24 -14.52 -14.68
C PHE A 73 8.26 -14.78 -15.82
N SER A 74 7.08 -15.30 -15.49
CA SER A 74 6.00 -15.50 -16.45
C SER A 74 4.66 -15.08 -15.87
N ILE A 75 3.74 -14.71 -16.76
CA ILE A 75 2.36 -14.34 -16.42
C ILE A 75 1.40 -15.03 -17.37
N GLN A 76 0.20 -15.31 -16.90
CA GLN A 76 -0.92 -15.73 -17.75
C GLN A 76 -1.76 -14.51 -18.11
N VAL A 77 -2.14 -14.36 -19.37
CA VAL A 77 -2.83 -13.17 -19.87
C VAL A 77 -4.01 -13.57 -20.75
N ILE A 78 -5.14 -12.91 -20.51
CA ILE A 78 -6.33 -12.94 -21.35
C ILE A 78 -6.46 -11.55 -22.00
N GLN A 79 -6.40 -11.48 -23.33
CA GLN A 79 -6.69 -10.24 -24.04
C GLN A 79 -8.20 -10.12 -24.30
N GLU A 80 -8.79 -9.02 -23.85
CA GLU A 80 -10.17 -8.63 -24.12
C GLU A 80 -10.18 -7.20 -24.69
N SER A 81 -10.41 -7.09 -26.00
CA SER A 81 -10.26 -5.84 -26.74
C SER A 81 -8.84 -5.22 -26.60
N HIS A 82 -8.72 -4.05 -25.97
CA HIS A 82 -7.46 -3.35 -25.74
C HIS A 82 -6.86 -3.63 -24.36
N ARG A 83 -7.49 -4.48 -23.53
CA ARG A 83 -7.01 -4.81 -22.18
C ARG A 83 -6.34 -6.17 -22.16
N LEU A 84 -5.23 -6.25 -21.43
CA LEU A 84 -4.48 -7.46 -21.15
C LEU A 84 -4.68 -7.84 -19.68
N ILE A 85 -5.56 -8.78 -19.42
CA ILE A 85 -5.95 -9.16 -18.06
C ILE A 85 -5.02 -10.28 -17.60
N VAL A 86 -4.09 -9.94 -16.70
CA VAL A 86 -3.31 -10.93 -15.95
C VAL A 86 -4.26 -11.85 -15.20
N ALA A 87 -4.28 -13.13 -15.60
CA ALA A 87 -4.97 -14.20 -14.89
C ALA A 87 -4.10 -14.67 -13.72
N GLN A 88 -4.74 -15.11 -12.64
CA GLN A 88 -4.07 -15.44 -11.37
C GLN A 88 -3.06 -14.36 -10.93
N PRO A 89 -3.52 -13.13 -10.65
CA PRO A 89 -2.67 -12.09 -10.07
C PRO A 89 -1.91 -12.68 -8.88
N GLN A 90 -0.58 -12.57 -8.90
CA GLN A 90 0.28 -13.17 -7.88
C GLN A 90 1.46 -12.28 -7.58
N TYR A 91 1.91 -12.34 -6.33
CA TYR A 91 3.24 -11.90 -5.94
C TYR A 91 4.24 -12.98 -6.40
N ILE A 92 4.99 -12.71 -7.47
CA ILE A 92 5.89 -13.68 -8.08
C ILE A 92 7.17 -13.75 -7.27
N HIS A 93 7.25 -14.74 -6.38
CA HIS A 93 8.51 -15.12 -5.75
C HIS A 93 9.49 -15.62 -6.81
N THR A 94 10.68 -15.03 -6.85
CA THR A 94 11.71 -15.44 -7.81
C THR A 94 12.91 -16.09 -7.12
N ASP A 95 13.76 -16.74 -7.91
CA ASP A 95 15.06 -17.24 -7.45
C ASP A 95 16.12 -16.12 -7.36
N HIS A 96 15.75 -14.86 -7.62
CA HIS A 96 16.65 -13.72 -7.58
C HIS A 96 17.13 -13.43 -6.16
N GLY A 97 18.33 -12.87 -6.05
CA GLY A 97 18.93 -12.52 -4.76
C GLY A 97 18.15 -11.45 -4.00
N ASP A 98 17.53 -10.52 -4.73
CA ASP A 98 17.04 -9.23 -4.19
C ASP A 98 15.61 -8.88 -4.59
N TRP A 99 15.06 -9.46 -5.67
CA TRP A 99 13.83 -8.97 -6.30
C TRP A 99 12.79 -10.07 -6.45
N ASP A 100 11.57 -9.78 -6.03
CA ASP A 100 10.35 -10.43 -6.49
C ASP A 100 9.63 -9.51 -7.48
N VAL A 101 8.57 -10.00 -8.14
CA VAL A 101 7.89 -9.24 -9.20
C VAL A 101 6.38 -9.19 -8.98
N VAL A 102 5.80 -8.01 -9.20
CA VAL A 102 4.36 -7.82 -9.34
C VAL A 102 4.08 -7.24 -10.72
N VAL A 103 3.08 -7.79 -11.42
CA VAL A 103 2.63 -7.30 -12.74
C VAL A 103 1.15 -7.00 -12.66
N ASN A 104 0.76 -5.80 -13.07
CA ASN A 104 -0.64 -5.41 -13.13
C ASN A 104 -1.24 -5.73 -14.51
N HIS A 105 -2.56 -5.63 -14.64
CA HIS A 105 -3.25 -5.68 -15.91
C HIS A 105 -2.66 -4.64 -16.89
N GLY A 106 -2.55 -5.01 -18.16
CA GLY A 106 -1.92 -4.23 -19.20
C GLY A 106 -2.86 -3.79 -20.31
N TYR A 107 -2.24 -3.31 -21.39
CA TYR A 107 -2.89 -2.69 -22.54
C TYR A 107 -2.30 -3.22 -23.85
N ALA A 108 -3.16 -3.39 -24.86
CA ALA A 108 -2.78 -3.75 -26.22
C ALA A 108 -3.07 -2.57 -27.16
N GLU A 109 -2.04 -1.92 -27.67
CA GLU A 109 -2.12 -0.76 -28.57
C GLU A 109 -1.21 -0.95 -29.79
N ASN A 110 -1.76 -0.87 -31.01
CA ASN A 110 -0.99 -0.97 -32.26
C ASN A 110 -0.03 -2.18 -32.33
N ASP A 111 -0.53 -3.36 -31.94
CA ASP A 111 0.24 -4.62 -31.84
C ASP A 111 1.36 -4.62 -30.78
N VAL A 112 1.41 -3.61 -29.89
CA VAL A 112 2.30 -3.54 -28.73
C VAL A 112 1.53 -3.92 -27.48
N PHE A 113 2.10 -4.82 -26.67
CA PHE A 113 1.58 -5.14 -25.34
C PHE A 113 2.35 -4.37 -24.28
N GLU A 114 1.64 -3.74 -23.35
CA GLU A 114 2.24 -2.92 -22.31
C GLU A 114 1.73 -3.34 -20.93
N PHE A 115 2.65 -3.59 -19.98
CA PHE A 115 2.31 -4.02 -18.63
C PHE A 115 3.00 -3.14 -17.59
N PRO A 116 2.23 -2.42 -16.75
CA PRO A 116 2.75 -1.86 -15.50
C PRO A 116 3.27 -3.00 -14.62
N PHE A 117 4.48 -2.84 -14.10
CA PHE A 117 5.09 -3.82 -13.21
C PHE A 117 5.89 -3.13 -12.11
N ALA A 118 6.26 -3.88 -11.08
CA ALA A 118 7.19 -3.44 -10.06
C ALA A 118 8.18 -4.56 -9.73
N LEU A 119 9.46 -4.20 -9.58
CA LEU A 119 10.38 -4.99 -8.77
C LEU A 119 10.03 -4.73 -7.31
N VAL A 120 9.93 -5.79 -6.52
CA VAL A 120 9.71 -5.70 -5.08
C VAL A 120 10.93 -6.24 -4.37
N GLU A 121 11.51 -5.47 -3.46
CA GLU A 121 12.61 -5.95 -2.64
C GLU A 121 12.16 -7.16 -1.81
N ARG A 122 12.93 -8.25 -1.87
CA ARG A 122 12.57 -9.52 -1.22
C ARG A 122 12.35 -9.33 0.28
N ASN A 123 11.27 -9.93 0.77
CA ASN A 123 10.84 -9.85 2.18
C ASN A 123 10.59 -8.43 2.69
N GLN A 124 10.56 -7.44 1.81
CA GLN A 124 10.27 -6.05 2.11
C GLN A 124 9.04 -5.59 1.32
N ASN A 125 8.75 -4.30 1.35
CA ASN A 125 7.67 -3.69 0.56
C ASN A 125 8.15 -2.47 -0.22
N CYS A 126 9.47 -2.35 -0.40
CA CYS A 126 10.08 -1.39 -1.32
C CYS A 126 9.82 -1.82 -2.75
N THR A 127 9.26 -0.91 -3.55
CA THR A 127 8.86 -1.17 -4.92
C THR A 127 9.48 -0.18 -5.89
N HIS A 128 9.97 -0.69 -7.01
CA HIS A 128 10.49 0.09 -8.14
C HIS A 128 9.59 -0.13 -9.34
N HIS A 129 8.81 0.89 -9.69
CA HIS A 129 7.74 0.79 -10.67
C HIS A 129 8.26 1.05 -12.07
N GLY A 130 7.71 0.33 -13.02
CA GLY A 130 8.10 0.41 -14.41
C GLY A 130 7.03 0.00 -15.39
N LEU A 131 7.40 0.08 -16.66
CA LEU A 131 6.58 -0.36 -17.78
C LEU A 131 7.35 -1.38 -18.61
N ILE A 132 6.72 -2.53 -18.86
CA ILE A 132 7.18 -3.50 -19.86
C ILE A 132 6.43 -3.21 -21.16
N GLN A 133 7.15 -3.17 -22.29
CA GLN A 133 6.59 -3.07 -23.63
C GLN A 133 7.06 -4.25 -24.47
N ILE A 134 6.13 -4.92 -25.17
CA ILE A 134 6.41 -6.04 -26.07
C ILE A 134 6.02 -5.64 -27.49
N ASP A 135 6.97 -5.67 -28.40
CA ASP A 135 6.76 -5.46 -29.84
C ASP A 135 7.42 -6.61 -30.61
N ASN A 136 6.63 -7.40 -31.33
CA ASN A 136 7.11 -8.53 -32.14
C ASN A 136 8.06 -9.49 -31.37
N ALA A 137 7.66 -9.86 -30.15
CA ALA A 137 8.43 -10.68 -29.19
C ALA A 137 9.72 -10.07 -28.62
N ALA A 138 10.13 -8.87 -29.06
CA ALA A 138 11.10 -8.07 -28.33
C ALA A 138 10.42 -7.44 -27.11
N ALA A 139 11.06 -7.50 -25.96
CA ALA A 139 10.56 -6.92 -24.71
C ALA A 139 11.53 -5.84 -24.23
N ASN A 140 11.00 -4.69 -23.82
CA ASN A 140 11.75 -3.63 -23.14
C ASN A 140 11.12 -3.37 -21.79
N ALA A 141 11.92 -3.09 -20.77
CA ALA A 141 11.47 -2.70 -19.44
C ALA A 141 12.19 -1.42 -19.01
N GLU A 142 11.42 -0.46 -18.50
CA GLU A 142 11.96 0.78 -17.93
C GLU A 142 11.43 0.98 -16.50
N ILE A 143 12.33 1.26 -15.58
CA ILE A 143 12.07 1.66 -14.20
C ILE A 143 12.64 3.07 -14.00
N ALA A 144 11.80 4.00 -13.59
CA ALA A 144 12.14 5.42 -13.44
C ALA A 144 11.49 6.09 -12.22
N GLN A 145 10.86 5.29 -11.36
CA GLN A 145 10.16 5.73 -10.17
C GLN A 145 10.16 4.61 -9.13
N GLU A 146 10.17 4.98 -7.87
CA GLU A 146 9.99 4.09 -6.74
C GLU A 146 9.17 4.79 -5.66
N THR A 147 8.82 4.04 -4.63
CA THR A 147 8.30 4.56 -3.36
C THR A 147 9.28 4.25 -2.22
N CYS A 148 10.55 4.06 -2.57
CA CYS A 148 11.58 3.51 -1.70
C CYS A 148 12.63 4.57 -1.37
N GLY A 149 12.52 5.17 -0.18
CA GLY A 149 13.38 6.30 0.19
C GLY A 149 14.86 5.96 0.42
N TYR A 150 15.18 4.69 0.62
CA TYR A 150 16.56 4.22 0.82
C TYR A 150 17.18 3.55 -0.40
N LEU A 151 16.45 3.35 -1.50
CA LEU A 151 17.04 2.81 -2.73
C LEU A 151 16.28 3.34 -3.94
N GLN A 152 16.86 4.33 -4.62
CA GLN A 152 16.29 4.94 -5.81
C GLN A 152 17.21 4.71 -7.01
N PHE A 153 16.68 4.20 -8.10
CA PHE A 153 17.48 3.96 -9.31
C PHE A 153 16.67 4.11 -10.60
N ASN A 154 17.38 4.26 -11.71
CA ASN A 154 16.81 4.05 -13.03
C ASN A 154 17.38 2.76 -13.60
N LEU A 155 16.52 1.97 -14.24
CA LEU A 155 16.92 0.73 -14.92
C LEU A 155 16.24 0.68 -16.29
N GLN A 156 17.02 0.38 -17.32
CA GLN A 156 16.51 0.02 -18.63
C GLN A 156 17.02 -1.37 -19.00
N ALA A 157 16.14 -2.23 -19.48
CA ALA A 157 16.48 -3.57 -19.91
C ALA A 157 15.77 -3.90 -21.23
N SER A 158 16.41 -4.73 -22.04
CA SER A 158 15.83 -5.30 -23.25
C SER A 158 15.96 -6.82 -23.24
N GLY A 159 15.14 -7.49 -24.03
CA GLY A 159 15.10 -8.93 -24.03
C GLY A 159 13.98 -9.49 -24.90
N THR A 160 13.47 -10.65 -24.50
CA THR A 160 12.48 -11.40 -25.27
C THR A 160 11.26 -11.74 -24.43
N ALA A 161 10.08 -11.66 -25.04
CA ALA A 161 8.85 -12.22 -24.53
C ALA A 161 8.46 -13.44 -25.37
N ASN A 162 8.48 -14.63 -24.76
CA ASN A 162 7.98 -15.85 -25.40
C ASN A 162 6.47 -15.97 -25.17
N LEU A 163 5.68 -15.77 -26.22
CA LEU A 163 4.22 -15.83 -26.17
C LEU A 163 3.75 -17.27 -26.48
N VAL A 164 3.31 -17.98 -25.45
CA VAL A 164 2.79 -19.36 -25.55
C VAL A 164 1.27 -19.32 -25.53
N ASN A 165 0.65 -19.47 -26.71
CA ASN A 165 -0.81 -19.53 -26.81
C ASN A 165 -1.35 -20.77 -26.09
N GLN A 166 -2.22 -20.54 -25.12
CA GLN A 166 -2.83 -21.60 -24.31
C GLN A 166 -4.16 -21.09 -23.73
N ALA A 167 -5.17 -21.96 -23.68
CA ALA A 167 -6.41 -21.65 -23.01
C ALA A 167 -6.20 -21.53 -21.48
N ILE A 168 -6.72 -20.47 -20.89
CA ILE A 168 -6.66 -20.20 -19.45
C ILE A 168 -7.95 -20.74 -18.80
N PRO A 169 -7.85 -21.67 -17.82
CA PRO A 169 -9.00 -22.11 -17.04
C PRO A 169 -9.70 -20.92 -16.37
N GLU A 170 -11.01 -21.01 -16.12
CA GLU A 170 -11.76 -19.95 -15.43
C GLU A 170 -11.70 -18.57 -16.12
N ARG A 171 -11.35 -18.50 -17.42
CA ARG A 171 -11.32 -17.27 -18.23
C ARG A 171 -12.52 -16.35 -17.97
N SER A 172 -13.73 -16.90 -17.95
CA SER A 172 -14.95 -16.12 -17.73
C SER A 172 -15.02 -15.47 -16.35
N GLU A 173 -14.41 -16.07 -15.34
CA GLU A 173 -14.39 -15.55 -13.97
C GLU A 173 -13.41 -14.39 -13.85
N TYR A 174 -12.21 -14.51 -14.44
CA TYR A 174 -11.25 -13.39 -14.51
C TYR A 174 -11.82 -12.17 -15.25
N LEU A 175 -12.51 -12.39 -16.37
CA LEU A 175 -13.16 -11.30 -17.11
C LEU A 175 -14.28 -10.64 -16.30
N GLN A 176 -15.09 -11.43 -15.60
CA GLN A 176 -16.18 -10.92 -14.76
C GLN A 176 -15.63 -10.14 -13.55
N SER A 177 -14.60 -10.66 -12.89
CA SER A 177 -13.93 -9.98 -11.78
C SER A 177 -13.33 -8.65 -12.23
N PHE A 178 -12.55 -8.65 -13.31
CA PHE A 178 -11.97 -7.42 -13.86
C PHE A 178 -13.05 -6.39 -14.28
N ALA A 179 -14.14 -6.84 -14.90
CA ALA A 179 -15.25 -5.95 -15.25
C ALA A 179 -15.97 -5.39 -14.02
N ALA A 180 -16.15 -6.19 -12.96
CA ALA A 180 -16.75 -5.76 -11.70
C ALA A 180 -15.86 -4.72 -10.98
N GLN A 181 -14.56 -4.97 -10.90
CA GLN A 181 -13.57 -4.05 -10.32
C GLN A 181 -13.60 -2.69 -11.04
N ASN A 182 -13.53 -2.69 -12.37
CA ASN A 182 -13.58 -1.45 -13.16
C ASN A 182 -14.91 -0.69 -12.98
N LYS A 183 -16.03 -1.41 -12.88
CA LYS A 183 -17.34 -0.80 -12.65
C LYS A 183 -17.43 -0.18 -11.25
N ALA A 184 -16.73 -0.74 -10.27
CA ALA A 184 -16.69 -0.24 -8.91
C ALA A 184 -15.75 0.96 -8.72
N ASN A 185 -14.91 1.30 -9.71
CA ASN A 185 -14.01 2.44 -9.60
C ASN A 185 -14.76 3.74 -9.30
N LEU A 186 -14.22 4.51 -8.36
CA LEU A 186 -14.73 5.85 -8.07
C LEU A 186 -14.64 6.74 -9.32
N PRO A 187 -15.57 7.71 -9.48
CA PRO A 187 -15.40 8.77 -10.46
C PRO A 187 -14.07 9.48 -10.20
N THR A 188 -13.19 9.52 -11.19
CA THR A 188 -11.85 10.10 -11.07
C THR A 188 -11.69 11.30 -11.99
N ALA A 189 -11.05 12.36 -11.48
CA ALA A 189 -10.77 13.58 -12.21
C ALA A 189 -9.34 14.09 -11.91
N SER A 190 -8.82 14.98 -12.75
CA SER A 190 -7.50 15.59 -12.49
C SER A 190 -7.61 16.61 -11.36
N ILE A 191 -6.60 16.69 -10.48
CA ILE A 191 -6.49 17.78 -9.49
C ILE A 191 -6.56 19.18 -10.11
N SER A 192 -6.24 19.32 -11.41
CA SER A 192 -6.35 20.60 -12.12
C SER A 192 -7.79 21.09 -12.29
N GLU A 193 -8.77 20.20 -12.11
CA GLU A 193 -10.21 20.48 -12.16
C GLU A 193 -10.77 21.00 -10.82
N LEU A 194 -9.99 20.93 -9.73
CA LEU A 194 -10.39 21.44 -8.42
C LEU A 194 -10.44 22.98 -8.39
N PRO A 195 -11.17 23.60 -7.45
CA PRO A 195 -11.04 25.02 -7.17
C PRO A 195 -9.58 25.43 -6.90
N THR A 196 -9.17 26.61 -7.40
CA THR A 196 -7.78 27.09 -7.26
C THR A 196 -7.29 27.14 -5.81
N THR A 197 -8.17 27.41 -4.85
CA THR A 197 -7.78 27.43 -3.42
C THR A 197 -7.43 26.04 -2.89
N ILE A 198 -8.16 25.00 -3.29
CA ILE A 198 -7.83 23.60 -2.98
C ILE A 198 -6.54 23.19 -3.70
N GLN A 199 -6.37 23.54 -4.98
CA GLN A 199 -5.13 23.28 -5.72
C GLN A 199 -3.91 23.89 -4.99
N ASN A 200 -4.02 25.13 -4.51
CA ASN A 200 -2.96 25.80 -3.75
C ASN A 200 -2.67 25.13 -2.40
N ALA A 201 -3.65 24.46 -1.78
CA ALA A 201 -3.40 23.68 -0.58
C ALA A 201 -2.59 22.41 -0.90
N LEU A 202 -2.89 21.77 -2.02
CA LEU A 202 -2.27 20.51 -2.46
C LEU A 202 -0.90 20.69 -3.14
N SER A 203 -0.56 21.88 -3.65
CA SER A 203 0.72 22.13 -4.35
C SER A 203 1.99 21.88 -3.51
N ARG A 204 1.84 21.65 -2.21
CA ARG A 204 2.94 21.22 -1.32
C ARG A 204 3.30 19.75 -1.49
N LEU A 205 2.54 19.00 -2.30
CA LEU A 205 2.70 17.58 -2.57
C LEU A 205 3.22 17.32 -4.00
N ASP A 206 3.62 18.35 -4.74
CA ASP A 206 4.06 18.24 -6.14
C ASP A 206 5.32 17.37 -6.32
N ASP A 207 6.05 17.09 -5.24
CA ASP A 207 7.21 16.21 -5.19
C ASP A 207 6.88 14.75 -4.88
N LYS A 208 5.61 14.43 -4.56
CA LYS A 208 5.17 13.07 -4.23
C LYS A 208 5.01 12.21 -5.48
N THR A 209 5.20 10.89 -5.32
CA THR A 209 4.96 9.87 -6.36
C THR A 209 3.56 10.02 -6.94
N VAL A 210 2.56 10.17 -6.07
CA VAL A 210 1.18 10.48 -6.41
C VAL A 210 0.47 11.05 -5.17
N TYR A 211 -0.47 11.98 -5.38
CA TYR A 211 -1.33 12.50 -4.33
C TYR A 211 -2.75 12.72 -4.84
N GLY A 212 -3.69 12.88 -3.92
CA GLY A 212 -5.07 13.13 -4.29
C GLY A 212 -5.98 13.46 -3.12
N LEU A 213 -7.23 13.76 -3.50
CA LEU A 213 -8.29 14.19 -2.60
C LEU A 213 -9.60 13.54 -3.04
N LEU A 214 -10.27 12.82 -2.14
CA LEU A 214 -11.69 12.53 -2.31
C LEU A 214 -12.47 13.75 -1.86
N TYR A 215 -13.23 14.35 -2.78
CA TYR A 215 -14.05 15.52 -2.50
C TYR A 215 -15.34 15.45 -3.31
N ASP A 216 -16.48 15.59 -2.62
CA ASP A 216 -17.83 15.52 -3.22
C ASP A 216 -18.06 14.24 -4.06
N GLY A 217 -17.56 13.10 -3.55
CA GLY A 217 -17.68 11.80 -4.22
C GLY A 217 -16.80 11.61 -5.46
N ILE A 218 -15.93 12.55 -5.78
CA ILE A 218 -14.98 12.48 -6.89
C ILE A 218 -13.56 12.30 -6.33
N HIS A 219 -12.84 11.31 -6.83
CA HIS A 219 -11.42 11.07 -6.57
C HIS A 219 -10.59 11.97 -7.48
N PHE A 220 -10.09 13.09 -6.95
CA PHE A 220 -9.16 13.95 -7.67
C PHE A 220 -7.74 13.46 -7.47
N ARG A 221 -7.00 13.22 -8.55
CA ARG A 221 -5.64 12.67 -8.53
C ARG A 221 -4.65 13.55 -9.27
N SER A 222 -3.42 13.63 -8.75
CA SER A 222 -2.28 14.14 -9.50
C SER A 222 -1.94 13.23 -10.68
N GLU A 223 -1.05 13.70 -11.53
CA GLU A 223 -0.30 12.80 -12.40
C GLU A 223 0.69 11.98 -11.54
N CYS A 224 1.15 10.83 -12.05
CA CYS A 224 2.20 10.05 -11.42
C CYS A 224 3.56 10.46 -12.00
N SER A 225 4.28 11.33 -11.31
CA SER A 225 5.54 11.92 -11.82
C SER A 225 6.70 10.93 -11.72
N THR A 226 7.33 10.58 -12.86
CA THR A 226 8.58 9.81 -12.89
C THR A 226 9.75 10.68 -13.34
N ARG A 227 10.97 10.18 -13.20
CA ARG A 227 12.17 10.85 -13.74
C ARG A 227 12.20 10.94 -15.27
N GLN A 228 11.33 10.19 -15.96
CA GLN A 228 11.22 10.16 -17.42
C GLN A 228 9.92 10.83 -17.94
N GLY A 229 9.20 11.53 -17.07
CA GLY A 229 7.89 12.12 -17.37
C GLY A 229 6.77 11.41 -16.62
N ASN A 230 5.51 11.76 -16.89
CA ASN A 230 4.39 11.14 -16.20
C ASN A 230 4.24 9.67 -16.62
N ALA A 231 3.96 8.80 -15.65
CA ALA A 231 3.65 7.41 -15.93
C ALA A 231 2.41 7.31 -16.83
N LYS A 232 2.50 6.52 -17.92
CA LYS A 232 1.42 6.36 -18.90
C LYS A 232 0.12 5.84 -18.26
N TYR A 233 0.24 4.96 -17.27
CA TYR A 233 -0.87 4.25 -16.61
C TYR A 233 -0.87 4.51 -15.11
N CYS A 234 -1.04 5.77 -14.71
CA CYS A 234 -0.98 6.18 -13.30
C CYS A 234 -2.02 5.49 -12.40
N GLU A 235 -3.18 5.10 -12.94
CA GLU A 235 -4.22 4.32 -12.24
C GLU A 235 -3.81 2.88 -11.96
N ASP A 236 -2.86 2.34 -12.73
CA ASP A 236 -2.38 0.98 -12.62
C ASP A 236 -1.00 0.91 -11.92
N THR A 237 -0.48 2.03 -11.42
CA THR A 237 0.75 2.06 -10.61
C THR A 237 0.55 1.21 -9.35
N ILE A 238 1.48 0.27 -9.15
CA ILE A 238 1.47 -0.69 -8.04
C ILE A 238 2.07 -0.03 -6.80
N LEU A 239 1.28 0.55 -5.92
CA LEU A 239 1.76 1.27 -4.73
C LEU A 239 1.94 0.29 -3.57
N PRO A 240 3.05 0.33 -2.80
CA PRO A 240 3.20 -0.52 -1.64
C PRO A 240 2.44 0.05 -0.45
N SER A 241 2.11 -0.82 0.49
CA SER A 241 1.44 -0.44 1.72
C SER A 241 2.38 0.21 2.73
N TYR A 242 3.60 -0.31 2.85
CA TYR A 242 4.41 -0.10 4.06
C TYR A 242 3.53 -0.20 5.31
N SER A 243 3.69 0.72 6.27
CA SER A 243 2.89 0.71 7.50
C SER A 243 1.42 1.11 7.34
N LEU A 244 0.95 1.51 6.14
CA LEU A 244 -0.49 1.65 5.89
C LEU A 244 -1.21 0.32 6.13
N ALA A 245 -0.54 -0.82 5.90
CA ALA A 245 -1.10 -2.15 6.16
C ALA A 245 -1.50 -2.38 7.62
N LYS A 246 -0.88 -1.69 8.58
CA LYS A 246 -1.24 -1.83 10.00
C LYS A 246 -2.72 -1.50 10.24
N GLY A 247 -3.24 -0.47 9.60
CA GLY A 247 -4.67 -0.15 9.63
C GLY A 247 -5.47 -0.90 8.57
N LEU A 248 -4.98 -0.91 7.32
CA LEU A 248 -5.73 -1.47 6.19
C LEU A 248 -5.86 -3.00 6.21
N VAL A 249 -4.93 -3.72 6.84
CA VAL A 249 -4.94 -5.19 6.88
C VAL A 249 -5.16 -5.67 8.29
N ALA A 250 -4.20 -5.43 9.19
CA ALA A 250 -4.26 -5.95 10.56
C ALA A 250 -5.40 -5.28 11.35
N GLY A 251 -5.55 -3.97 11.24
CA GLY A 251 -6.62 -3.19 11.85
C GLY A 251 -8.01 -3.60 11.35
N LEU A 252 -8.23 -3.56 10.03
CA LEU A 252 -9.51 -3.99 9.43
C LEU A 252 -9.87 -5.44 9.81
N SER A 253 -8.91 -6.35 9.77
CA SER A 253 -9.14 -7.74 10.16
C SER A 253 -9.47 -7.87 11.64
N THR A 254 -8.82 -7.08 12.51
CA THR A 254 -9.15 -7.03 13.95
C THR A 254 -10.58 -6.54 14.17
N LEU A 255 -10.98 -5.44 13.52
CA LEU A 255 -12.34 -4.91 13.63
C LEU A 255 -13.38 -5.89 13.08
N ARG A 256 -13.05 -6.60 11.99
CA ARG A 256 -13.92 -7.63 11.43
C ARG A 256 -14.07 -8.84 12.33
N PHE A 257 -12.98 -9.33 12.92
CA PHE A 257 -13.03 -10.43 13.88
C PHE A 257 -13.80 -10.04 15.15
N GLN A 258 -13.67 -8.80 15.61
CA GLN A 258 -14.50 -8.28 16.71
C GLN A 258 -15.99 -8.27 16.33
N ALA A 259 -16.35 -7.90 15.10
CA ALA A 259 -17.73 -7.97 14.63
C ALA A 259 -18.26 -9.42 14.54
N LEU A 260 -17.40 -10.38 14.19
CA LEU A 260 -17.77 -11.80 14.04
C LEU A 260 -17.83 -12.55 15.39
N TYR A 261 -16.89 -12.30 16.29
CA TYR A 261 -16.64 -13.11 17.49
C TYR A 261 -16.76 -12.32 18.82
N GLY A 262 -16.98 -11.01 18.74
CA GLY A 262 -17.14 -10.13 19.90
C GLY A 262 -15.86 -9.97 20.73
N GLU A 263 -16.04 -9.58 21.99
CA GLU A 263 -14.95 -9.36 22.95
C GLU A 263 -14.10 -10.60 23.22
N SER A 264 -14.61 -11.80 22.92
CA SER A 264 -13.88 -13.05 23.13
C SER A 264 -12.56 -13.08 22.34
N PHE A 265 -12.58 -12.63 21.09
CA PHE A 265 -11.39 -12.51 20.26
C PHE A 265 -10.43 -11.45 20.82
N ALA A 266 -10.94 -10.24 21.08
CA ALA A 266 -10.12 -9.11 21.53
C ALA A 266 -9.37 -9.41 22.85
N ASN A 267 -9.99 -10.18 23.75
CA ASN A 267 -9.44 -10.52 25.06
C ASN A 267 -8.68 -11.86 25.09
N THR A 268 -8.56 -12.58 23.97
CA THR A 268 -7.79 -13.84 23.94
C THR A 268 -6.31 -13.53 24.19
N ASN A 269 -5.67 -14.32 25.07
CA ASN A 269 -4.26 -14.13 25.39
C ASN A 269 -3.36 -14.57 24.23
N VAL A 270 -2.31 -13.81 23.96
CA VAL A 270 -1.37 -14.08 22.87
C VAL A 270 -0.69 -15.44 23.05
N SER A 271 -0.34 -15.82 24.27
CA SER A 271 0.29 -17.13 24.56
C SER A 271 -0.62 -18.34 24.32
N GLU A 272 -1.93 -18.13 24.17
CA GLU A 272 -2.88 -19.20 23.79
C GLU A 272 -2.94 -19.43 22.28
N LEU A 273 -2.54 -18.42 21.49
CA LEU A 273 -2.60 -18.42 20.04
C LEU A 273 -1.22 -18.62 19.40
N ILE A 274 -0.14 -18.19 20.05
CA ILE A 274 1.20 -18.19 19.47
C ILE A 274 2.14 -18.95 20.41
N SER A 275 2.54 -20.15 20.00
CA SER A 275 3.36 -21.05 20.82
C SER A 275 4.75 -20.50 21.16
N TYR A 276 5.29 -19.60 20.33
CA TYR A 276 6.56 -18.90 20.58
C TYR A 276 6.46 -17.89 21.73
N CYS A 277 5.26 -17.37 22.00
CA CYS A 277 5.00 -16.40 23.07
C CYS A 277 4.66 -17.15 24.36
N THR A 278 5.67 -17.44 25.18
CA THR A 278 5.47 -18.30 26.35
C THR A 278 4.56 -17.65 27.40
N PRO A 279 3.75 -18.45 28.13
CA PRO A 279 2.86 -17.92 29.16
C PRO A 279 3.58 -17.09 30.24
N GLU A 280 4.83 -17.42 30.57
CA GLU A 280 5.61 -16.67 31.57
C GLU A 280 5.81 -15.19 31.20
N LYS A 281 5.80 -14.86 29.90
CA LYS A 281 5.96 -13.50 29.38
C LYS A 281 4.69 -12.90 28.80
N TRP A 282 3.78 -13.71 28.25
CA TRP A 282 2.70 -13.25 27.37
C TRP A 282 1.29 -13.63 27.83
N GLN A 283 1.11 -14.24 29.00
CA GLN A 283 -0.21 -14.66 29.52
C GLN A 283 -1.18 -13.52 29.84
N ASP A 284 -0.70 -12.29 30.00
CA ASP A 284 -1.46 -11.07 30.31
C ASP A 284 -1.62 -10.15 29.08
N VAL A 285 -0.94 -10.46 27.97
CA VAL A 285 -1.04 -9.72 26.71
C VAL A 285 -2.17 -10.32 25.89
N SER A 286 -3.14 -9.49 25.48
CA SER A 286 -4.28 -9.90 24.65
C SER A 286 -4.05 -9.51 23.19
N VAL A 287 -4.91 -10.01 22.30
CA VAL A 287 -4.96 -9.58 20.90
C VAL A 287 -5.17 -8.06 20.78
N SER A 288 -6.04 -7.47 21.61
CA SER A 288 -6.26 -6.01 21.60
C SER A 288 -5.02 -5.20 21.99
N HIS A 289 -4.16 -5.74 22.86
CA HIS A 289 -2.87 -5.12 23.20
C HIS A 289 -1.90 -5.13 22.00
N LEU A 290 -1.88 -6.20 21.21
CA LEU A 290 -1.11 -6.24 19.95
C LEU A 290 -1.64 -5.20 18.95
N ALA A 291 -2.95 -5.15 18.74
CA ALA A 291 -3.59 -4.22 17.80
C ALA A 291 -3.37 -2.74 18.16
N SER A 292 -3.21 -2.44 19.45
CA SER A 292 -2.93 -1.09 19.94
C SER A 292 -1.44 -0.81 20.16
N MET A 293 -0.55 -1.80 19.97
CA MET A 293 0.87 -1.72 20.31
C MET A 293 1.13 -1.26 21.75
N THR A 294 0.34 -1.81 22.68
CA THR A 294 0.44 -1.53 24.12
C THR A 294 0.74 -2.81 24.88
N THR A 295 1.66 -3.63 24.39
CA THR A 295 1.95 -4.95 24.96
C THR A 295 2.67 -4.89 26.31
N GLY A 296 3.33 -3.77 26.63
CA GLY A 296 4.23 -3.67 27.79
C GLY A 296 5.49 -4.53 27.63
N ARG A 297 5.83 -4.91 26.39
CA ARG A 297 7.00 -5.73 26.03
C ARG A 297 7.91 -4.93 25.10
N TYR A 298 8.99 -4.36 25.63
CA TYR A 298 9.88 -3.49 24.86
C TYR A 298 11.27 -3.34 25.50
N PHE A 299 12.26 -2.89 24.73
CA PHE A 299 13.56 -2.47 25.29
C PHE A 299 13.54 -0.97 25.64
N SER A 300 12.93 -0.15 24.78
CA SER A 300 12.76 1.29 24.94
C SER A 300 11.32 1.72 24.62
N SER A 301 10.77 2.61 25.42
CA SER A 301 9.48 3.25 25.14
C SER A 301 9.61 4.53 24.32
N GLU A 302 10.82 4.95 23.98
CA GLU A 302 11.03 6.09 23.08
C GLU A 302 10.54 5.75 21.68
N TYR A 303 9.83 6.71 21.05
CA TYR A 303 9.26 6.52 19.72
C TYR A 303 10.31 6.05 18.70
N MET A 304 9.99 4.98 17.97
CA MET A 304 10.85 4.30 16.97
C MET A 304 12.15 3.68 17.50
N SER A 305 12.49 3.81 18.79
CA SER A 305 13.78 3.35 19.31
C SER A 305 13.98 1.84 19.17
N ASP A 306 12.94 1.04 19.37
CA ASP A 306 13.01 -0.41 19.17
C ASP A 306 12.86 -0.79 17.70
N GLU A 307 11.97 -0.11 16.96
CA GLU A 307 11.69 -0.36 15.54
C GLU A 307 12.94 -0.16 14.67
N GLU A 308 13.70 0.91 14.92
CA GLU A 308 14.93 1.26 14.18
C GLU A 308 16.17 0.55 14.74
N GLY A 309 16.02 -0.28 15.77
CA GLY A 309 17.11 -1.03 16.38
C GLY A 309 17.73 -2.04 15.39
N MET A 310 19.06 -2.18 15.40
CA MET A 310 19.77 -3.12 14.51
C MET A 310 19.26 -4.56 14.65
N ASN A 311 18.94 -5.00 15.86
CA ASN A 311 18.38 -6.33 16.07
C ASN A 311 17.01 -6.49 15.39
N THR A 312 16.16 -5.46 15.36
CA THR A 312 14.87 -5.53 14.66
C THR A 312 15.07 -5.64 13.14
N ILE A 313 16.07 -4.93 12.61
CA ILE A 313 16.43 -5.05 11.19
C ILE A 313 16.95 -6.46 10.89
N GLU A 314 17.97 -6.91 11.62
CA GLU A 314 18.69 -8.16 11.35
C GLU A 314 17.90 -9.43 11.70
N ASP A 315 17.08 -9.38 12.75
CA ASP A 315 16.40 -10.55 13.32
C ASP A 315 14.87 -10.56 13.08
N PHE A 316 14.29 -9.50 12.50
CA PHE A 316 12.86 -9.47 12.14
C PHE A 316 12.57 -9.06 10.70
N PHE A 317 13.11 -7.95 10.21
CA PHE A 317 12.82 -7.49 8.84
C PHE A 317 13.50 -8.36 7.79
N LEU A 318 14.78 -8.68 7.96
CA LEU A 318 15.54 -9.50 7.01
C LEU A 318 15.15 -11.00 6.99
N PRO A 319 14.89 -11.66 8.14
CA PRO A 319 14.45 -13.04 8.15
C PRO A 319 13.10 -13.21 7.45
N ALA A 320 12.92 -14.38 6.82
CA ALA A 320 11.73 -14.66 6.02
C ALA A 320 10.81 -15.72 6.65
N SER A 321 11.28 -16.39 7.71
CA SER A 321 10.52 -17.48 8.33
C SER A 321 9.58 -16.97 9.43
N HIS A 322 8.45 -17.65 9.59
CA HIS A 322 7.55 -17.48 10.71
C HIS A 322 8.25 -17.78 12.03
N ALA A 323 9.06 -18.84 12.08
CA ALA A 323 9.81 -19.20 13.26
C ALA A 323 10.72 -18.06 13.76
N ASP A 324 11.50 -17.44 12.87
CA ASP A 324 12.41 -16.36 13.23
C ASP A 324 11.64 -15.10 13.66
N LYS A 325 10.65 -14.68 12.85
CA LYS A 325 9.85 -13.47 13.15
C LYS A 325 9.07 -13.61 14.45
N ALA A 326 8.44 -14.75 14.69
CA ALA A 326 7.69 -15.01 15.92
C ALA A 326 8.62 -15.10 17.14
N ALA A 327 9.76 -15.79 17.02
CA ALA A 327 10.73 -15.89 18.11
C ALA A 327 11.31 -14.52 18.49
N PHE A 328 11.66 -13.69 17.51
CA PHE A 328 12.10 -12.31 17.75
C PHE A 328 11.01 -11.50 18.45
N SER A 329 9.80 -11.49 17.87
CA SER A 329 8.69 -10.65 18.35
C SER A 329 8.25 -11.06 19.76
N CYS A 330 8.23 -12.36 20.08
CA CYS A 330 7.93 -12.85 21.43
C CYS A 330 9.12 -12.65 22.42
N GLY A 331 10.27 -12.19 21.93
CA GLY A 331 11.53 -12.09 22.65
C GLY A 331 11.65 -10.89 23.59
N TYR A 332 10.91 -9.80 23.34
CA TYR A 332 10.96 -8.58 24.14
C TYR A 332 10.78 -8.84 25.65
N PRO A 333 11.46 -8.08 26.53
CA PRO A 333 11.35 -8.24 27.98
C PRO A 333 10.07 -7.60 28.53
N ILE A 334 9.60 -8.10 29.67
CA ILE A 334 8.50 -7.46 30.43
C ILE A 334 9.02 -6.17 31.04
N GLN A 335 8.40 -5.04 30.72
CA GLN A 335 8.71 -3.75 31.34
C GLN A 335 7.58 -3.30 32.27
N GLU A 336 6.33 -3.55 31.88
CA GLU A 336 5.14 -3.13 32.61
C GLU A 336 3.91 -3.98 32.25
N SER A 337 2.79 -3.68 32.90
CA SER A 337 1.50 -4.29 32.55
C SER A 337 1.02 -3.82 31.17
N PRO A 338 0.42 -4.71 30.37
CA PRO A 338 -0.15 -4.34 29.07
C PRO A 338 -1.24 -3.26 29.19
N GLY A 339 -1.41 -2.47 28.13
CA GLY A 339 -2.41 -1.40 28.01
C GLY A 339 -1.96 -0.02 28.52
N LEU A 340 -0.74 0.11 29.04
CA LEU A 340 -0.25 1.35 29.67
C LEU A 340 0.48 2.28 28.69
N THR A 341 1.55 1.79 28.06
CA THR A 341 2.36 2.60 27.12
C THR A 341 2.23 2.08 25.70
N PHE A 342 2.02 3.00 24.76
CA PHE A 342 2.17 2.74 23.33
C PHE A 342 3.66 2.71 22.96
N VAL A 343 4.10 1.60 22.34
CA VAL A 343 5.46 1.45 21.82
C VAL A 343 5.37 0.94 20.38
N TYR A 344 5.83 1.73 19.42
CA TYR A 344 5.66 1.40 18.00
C TYR A 344 6.55 0.22 17.59
N HIS A 345 5.92 -0.91 17.25
CA HIS A 345 6.57 -2.16 16.84
C HIS A 345 5.84 -2.80 15.65
N THR A 346 6.50 -2.93 14.51
CA THR A 346 5.97 -3.75 13.40
C THR A 346 5.89 -5.24 13.79
N SER A 347 6.78 -5.70 14.67
CA SER A 347 6.80 -7.05 15.25
C SER A 347 5.50 -7.38 16.02
N ASP A 348 4.92 -6.43 16.76
CA ASP A 348 3.61 -6.60 17.41
C ASP A 348 2.49 -6.81 16.38
N THR A 349 2.55 -6.13 15.23
CA THR A 349 1.57 -6.33 14.14
C THR A 349 1.73 -7.70 13.47
N TYR A 350 2.96 -8.20 13.37
CA TYR A 350 3.20 -9.55 12.85
C TYR A 350 2.65 -10.64 13.80
N LEU A 351 2.81 -10.46 15.11
CA LEU A 351 2.15 -11.30 16.10
C LEU A 351 0.62 -11.20 15.99
N LEU A 352 0.06 -10.01 15.75
CA LEU A 352 -1.38 -9.84 15.52
C LEU A 352 -1.86 -10.66 14.30
N SER A 353 -1.14 -10.62 13.18
CA SER A 353 -1.45 -11.44 12.00
C SER A 353 -1.39 -12.94 12.31
N SER A 354 -0.38 -13.37 13.07
CA SER A 354 -0.25 -14.75 13.53
C SER A 354 -1.41 -15.18 14.43
N ALA A 355 -1.84 -14.29 15.34
CA ALA A 355 -2.97 -14.51 16.23
C ALA A 355 -4.30 -14.57 15.46
N LEU A 356 -4.52 -13.70 14.47
CA LEU A 356 -5.67 -13.72 13.56
C LEU A 356 -5.75 -15.06 12.82
N GLN A 357 -4.63 -15.52 12.26
CA GLN A 357 -4.55 -16.81 11.55
C GLN A 357 -4.89 -17.98 12.48
N GLN A 358 -4.25 -18.06 13.66
CA GLN A 358 -4.50 -19.16 14.59
C GLN A 358 -5.93 -19.12 15.13
N TYR A 359 -6.46 -17.93 15.44
CA TYR A 359 -7.82 -17.79 15.94
C TYR A 359 -8.84 -18.23 14.86
N TYR A 360 -8.66 -17.79 13.61
CA TYR A 360 -9.49 -18.22 12.48
C TYR A 360 -9.49 -19.75 12.34
N HIS A 361 -8.30 -20.37 12.36
CA HIS A 361 -8.16 -21.81 12.29
C HIS A 361 -8.87 -22.51 13.46
N ASN A 362 -8.73 -22.00 14.69
CA ASN A 362 -9.40 -22.58 15.87
C ASN A 362 -10.93 -22.51 15.79
N GLN A 363 -11.49 -21.43 15.21
CA GLN A 363 -12.94 -21.27 15.08
C GLN A 363 -13.54 -22.12 13.96
N THR A 364 -12.83 -22.28 12.84
CA THR A 364 -13.40 -22.83 11.60
C THR A 364 -12.86 -24.21 11.23
N GLY A 365 -11.66 -24.55 11.69
CA GLY A 365 -10.88 -25.69 11.18
C GLY A 365 -10.33 -25.51 9.76
N ASN A 366 -10.54 -24.34 9.15
CA ASN A 366 -10.04 -24.04 7.80
C ASN A 366 -8.53 -23.76 7.87
N PRO A 367 -7.69 -24.43 7.06
CA PRO A 367 -6.26 -24.14 6.99
C PRO A 367 -5.93 -22.89 6.16
N GLU A 368 -6.86 -22.38 5.35
CA GLU A 368 -6.64 -21.22 4.48
C GLU A 368 -6.35 -19.94 5.28
N SER A 369 -5.78 -18.94 4.59
CA SER A 369 -5.41 -17.68 5.23
C SER A 369 -6.64 -16.90 5.71
N TYR A 370 -6.57 -16.30 6.90
CA TYR A 370 -7.61 -15.34 7.33
C TYR A 370 -7.70 -14.15 6.35
N TYR A 371 -6.60 -13.82 5.67
CA TYR A 371 -6.57 -12.75 4.69
C TYR A 371 -7.50 -13.06 3.52
N SER A 372 -7.39 -14.25 2.93
CA SER A 372 -8.24 -14.66 1.80
C SER A 372 -9.68 -14.91 2.24
N GLU A 373 -9.88 -15.56 3.38
CA GLU A 373 -11.20 -16.05 3.77
C GLU A 373 -12.06 -15.01 4.50
N VAL A 374 -11.44 -13.99 5.10
CA VAL A 374 -12.16 -12.97 5.87
C VAL A 374 -11.93 -11.60 5.27
N LEU A 375 -10.69 -11.14 5.16
CA LEU A 375 -10.45 -9.76 4.71
C LEU A 375 -10.83 -9.56 3.24
N LEU A 376 -10.42 -10.46 2.34
CA LEU A 376 -10.77 -10.38 0.93
C LEU A 376 -12.27 -10.58 0.72
N GLU A 377 -12.86 -11.63 1.28
CA GLU A 377 -14.26 -11.98 1.05
C GLU A 377 -15.26 -11.03 1.71
N ASP A 378 -15.03 -10.62 2.96
CA ASP A 378 -16.00 -9.80 3.68
C ASP A 378 -15.85 -8.29 3.37
N ILE A 379 -14.67 -7.85 2.93
CA ILE A 379 -14.36 -6.42 2.77
C ILE A 379 -13.89 -6.08 1.36
N TYR A 380 -12.76 -6.62 0.89
CA TYR A 380 -12.13 -6.08 -0.33
C TYR A 380 -12.91 -6.41 -1.62
N ARG A 381 -13.36 -7.65 -1.78
CA ARG A 381 -14.17 -8.08 -2.93
C ARG A 381 -15.52 -7.35 -2.97
N PRO A 382 -16.28 -7.22 -1.85
CA PRO A 382 -17.51 -6.43 -1.82
C PRO A 382 -17.32 -4.94 -2.14
N LEU A 383 -16.17 -4.34 -1.78
CA LEU A 383 -15.81 -2.96 -2.15
C LEU A 383 -15.35 -2.83 -3.62
N GLY A 384 -15.15 -3.94 -4.32
CA GLY A 384 -14.65 -3.96 -5.68
C GLY A 384 -13.25 -3.36 -5.79
N LEU A 385 -12.36 -3.72 -4.86
CA LEU A 385 -10.94 -3.36 -4.94
C LEU A 385 -10.25 -4.11 -6.07
N SER A 386 -9.14 -3.56 -6.56
CA SER A 386 -8.34 -4.15 -7.62
C SER A 386 -7.68 -5.46 -7.19
N SER A 387 -7.26 -6.25 -8.18
CA SER A 387 -6.52 -7.50 -7.97
C SER A 387 -5.18 -7.32 -7.25
N LEU A 388 -4.62 -6.10 -7.21
CA LEU A 388 -3.41 -5.82 -6.42
C LEU A 388 -3.61 -6.12 -4.93
N THR A 389 -4.83 -5.92 -4.44
CA THR A 389 -5.17 -6.18 -3.03
C THR A 389 -5.20 -7.66 -2.68
N GLU A 390 -5.19 -8.55 -3.67
CA GLU A 390 -5.07 -10.00 -3.47
C GLU A 390 -3.60 -10.42 -3.25
N LEU A 391 -2.65 -9.51 -3.50
CA LEU A 391 -1.22 -9.76 -3.44
C LEU A 391 -0.66 -9.33 -2.08
N PHE A 392 0.16 -10.19 -1.48
CA PHE A 392 0.83 -9.88 -0.23
C PHE A 392 2.13 -10.68 -0.04
N VAL A 393 3.01 -10.13 0.79
CA VAL A 393 4.20 -10.80 1.29
C VAL A 393 3.85 -11.54 2.58
N SER A 394 4.27 -12.81 2.68
CA SER A 394 4.07 -13.67 3.84
C SER A 394 5.37 -14.36 4.27
N SER A 395 5.36 -15.00 5.43
CA SER A 395 6.43 -15.93 5.80
C SER A 395 6.56 -17.07 4.77
N LEU A 396 7.79 -17.55 4.57
CA LEU A 396 8.09 -18.57 3.56
C LEU A 396 7.89 -20.01 4.04
N ASP A 397 7.83 -20.24 5.35
CA ASP A 397 7.49 -21.52 5.99
C ASP A 397 6.09 -21.49 6.59
N GLU A 398 5.56 -22.69 6.85
CA GLU A 398 4.23 -22.89 7.41
C GLU A 398 4.15 -22.52 8.90
N PRO A 399 3.08 -21.84 9.35
CA PRO A 399 2.01 -21.28 8.52
C PRO A 399 2.48 -20.05 7.73
N HIS A 400 2.03 -19.89 6.49
CA HIS A 400 2.29 -18.71 5.66
C HIS A 400 1.54 -17.47 6.19
N ILE A 401 2.13 -16.77 7.17
CA ILE A 401 1.53 -15.61 7.82
C ILE A 401 1.73 -14.35 6.96
N PRO A 402 0.65 -13.67 6.50
CA PRO A 402 0.76 -12.35 5.88
C PRO A 402 1.45 -11.39 6.84
N TYR A 403 2.39 -10.58 6.38
CA TYR A 403 3.11 -9.68 7.28
C TYR A 403 2.21 -8.66 7.95
N ALA A 404 1.18 -8.17 7.25
CA ALA A 404 0.09 -7.30 7.73
C ALA A 404 0.50 -5.95 8.34
N GLY A 405 1.75 -5.76 8.75
CA GLY A 405 2.32 -4.46 9.11
C GLY A 405 3.04 -3.77 7.95
N PHE A 406 3.26 -4.49 6.85
CA PHE A 406 3.79 -4.09 5.55
C PHE A 406 3.60 -5.24 4.54
N GLY A 407 3.97 -5.04 3.28
CA GLY A 407 4.02 -6.13 2.29
C GLY A 407 2.72 -6.31 1.50
N HIS A 408 1.91 -5.28 1.35
CA HIS A 408 0.67 -5.32 0.55
C HIS A 408 0.75 -4.30 -0.58
N PHE A 409 -0.14 -4.42 -1.56
CA PHE A 409 -0.13 -3.61 -2.77
C PHE A 409 -1.51 -3.04 -3.08
N TYR A 410 -1.52 -1.82 -3.60
CA TYR A 410 -2.73 -1.06 -3.89
C TYR A 410 -2.53 -0.23 -5.15
N ASN A 411 -3.62 0.14 -5.81
CA ASN A 411 -3.63 1.37 -6.60
C ASN A 411 -4.25 2.52 -5.81
N THR A 412 -4.24 3.73 -6.37
CA THR A 412 -4.82 4.91 -5.70
C THR A 412 -6.33 4.78 -5.44
N ASN A 413 -7.07 4.09 -6.30
CA ASN A 413 -8.51 3.90 -6.12
C ASN A 413 -8.80 2.98 -4.93
N ASP A 414 -8.00 1.93 -4.73
CA ASP A 414 -8.11 1.00 -3.61
C ASP A 414 -7.92 1.74 -2.27
N LEU A 415 -6.88 2.57 -2.19
CA LEU A 415 -6.59 3.36 -0.98
C LEU A 415 -7.76 4.28 -0.62
N VAL A 416 -8.33 4.97 -1.62
CA VAL A 416 -9.45 5.90 -1.40
C VAL A 416 -10.73 5.15 -1.04
N LYS A 417 -11.04 4.02 -1.69
CA LYS A 417 -12.21 3.18 -1.35
C LYS A 417 -12.12 2.64 0.08
N LEU A 418 -10.94 2.15 0.49
CA LEU A 418 -10.72 1.67 1.85
C LEU A 418 -10.87 2.80 2.88
N ALA A 419 -10.29 3.97 2.61
CA ALA A 419 -10.43 5.13 3.47
C ALA A 419 -11.88 5.62 3.56
N GLN A 420 -12.62 5.63 2.43
CA GLN A 420 -14.03 5.96 2.38
C GLN A 420 -14.86 4.97 3.21
N PHE A 421 -14.65 3.67 3.01
CA PHE A 421 -15.31 2.61 3.77
C PHE A 421 -15.13 2.80 5.29
N ILE A 422 -13.91 3.10 5.74
CA ILE A 422 -13.59 3.25 7.16
C ILE A 422 -14.21 4.52 7.74
N TRP A 423 -13.97 5.68 7.11
CA TRP A 423 -14.22 6.98 7.76
C TRP A 423 -15.48 7.69 7.30
N LEU A 424 -15.99 7.40 6.10
CA LEU A 424 -17.21 8.04 5.57
C LEU A 424 -18.41 7.09 5.67
N ASP A 425 -18.23 5.84 5.23
CA ASP A 425 -19.28 4.82 5.28
C ASP A 425 -19.32 4.08 6.64
N GLN A 426 -18.37 4.40 7.53
CA GLN A 426 -18.32 3.94 8.92
C GLN A 426 -18.37 2.42 9.08
N GLY A 427 -17.77 1.68 8.14
CA GLY A 427 -17.75 0.22 8.15
C GLY A 427 -18.98 -0.45 7.55
N GLU A 428 -19.85 0.29 6.86
CA GLU A 428 -21.01 -0.23 6.15
C GLU A 428 -20.66 -0.60 4.70
N ILE A 429 -21.12 -1.77 4.24
CA ILE A 429 -21.10 -2.17 2.83
C ILE A 429 -22.52 -2.58 2.44
N ASN A 430 -23.07 -1.97 1.39
CA ASN A 430 -24.40 -2.30 0.83
C ASN A 430 -25.54 -2.32 1.88
N GLY A 431 -25.56 -1.40 2.85
CA GLY A 431 -26.59 -1.36 3.89
C GLY A 431 -26.34 -2.31 5.07
N GLN A 432 -25.20 -3.02 5.10
CA GLN A 432 -24.85 -3.95 6.16
C GLN A 432 -23.59 -3.47 6.89
N GLN A 433 -23.67 -3.39 8.22
CA GLN A 433 -22.50 -3.14 9.07
C GLN A 433 -21.55 -4.34 9.00
N VAL A 434 -20.35 -4.14 8.47
CA VAL A 434 -19.31 -5.19 8.33
C VAL A 434 -18.27 -5.11 9.46
N ILE A 435 -17.90 -3.90 9.86
CA ILE A 435 -17.00 -3.61 11.00
C ILE A 435 -17.57 -2.48 11.85
N ASP A 436 -17.19 -2.39 13.13
CA ASP A 436 -17.39 -1.16 13.92
C ASP A 436 -16.18 -0.23 13.74
N ALA A 437 -16.33 0.85 12.97
CA ALA A 437 -15.26 1.79 12.67
C ALA A 437 -15.05 2.87 13.76
N THR A 438 -15.77 2.83 14.88
CA THR A 438 -15.70 3.87 15.92
C THR A 438 -14.28 4.13 16.39
N THR A 439 -13.52 3.07 16.65
CA THR A 439 -12.11 3.16 17.10
C THR A 439 -11.13 3.54 16.01
N ALA A 440 -11.54 3.52 14.73
CA ALA A 440 -10.73 4.03 13.61
C ALA A 440 -10.99 5.52 13.35
N GLN A 441 -12.15 6.05 13.77
CA GLN A 441 -12.52 7.46 13.58
C GLN A 441 -11.97 8.37 14.68
N ALA A 442 -11.94 7.88 15.92
CA ALA A 442 -11.48 8.64 17.07
C ALA A 442 -10.81 7.72 18.11
N PRO A 443 -9.80 8.22 18.83
CA PRO A 443 -9.15 7.43 19.86
C PRO A 443 -10.04 7.28 21.08
N ALA A 444 -9.92 6.14 21.77
CA ALA A 444 -10.41 6.01 23.13
C ALA A 444 -9.55 6.84 24.10
N GLY A 445 -10.04 8.02 24.49
CA GLY A 445 -9.34 8.92 25.40
C GLY A 445 -8.23 9.70 24.68
N SER A 446 -7.04 9.79 25.29
CA SER A 446 -5.91 10.57 24.76
C SER A 446 -4.89 9.71 23.98
N LYS A 447 -5.34 8.60 23.38
CA LYS A 447 -4.46 7.71 22.60
C LYS A 447 -4.04 8.39 21.30
N VAL A 448 -2.77 8.19 20.92
CA VAL A 448 -2.23 8.62 19.61
C VAL A 448 -2.31 7.52 18.56
N PHE A 449 -2.56 6.28 18.98
CA PHE A 449 -2.65 5.10 18.12
C PHE A 449 -3.61 4.06 18.73
N GLU A 450 -4.45 3.46 17.90
CA GLU A 450 -5.38 2.39 18.30
C GLU A 450 -5.76 1.54 17.09
N ASN A 451 -5.74 0.21 17.23
CA ASN A 451 -6.14 -0.76 16.19
C ASN A 451 -5.53 -0.53 14.80
N GLY A 452 -4.27 -0.05 14.72
CA GLY A 452 -3.63 0.23 13.43
C GLY A 452 -3.81 1.66 12.90
N PHE A 453 -4.59 2.51 13.59
CA PHE A 453 -4.91 3.87 13.18
C PHE A 453 -4.21 4.91 14.06
N TRP A 454 -3.67 5.95 13.42
CA TRP A 454 -3.08 7.10 14.11
C TRP A 454 -4.09 8.21 14.30
N PHE A 455 -3.88 9.05 15.32
CA PHE A 455 -4.70 10.22 15.60
C PHE A 455 -3.83 11.46 15.76
N TYR A 456 -4.01 12.42 14.87
CA TYR A 456 -3.41 13.74 14.99
C TYR A 456 -4.41 14.67 15.68
N THR A 457 -4.00 15.25 16.80
CA THR A 457 -4.81 16.21 17.54
C THR A 457 -4.10 17.57 17.59
N ASP A 458 -4.85 18.64 17.31
CA ASP A 458 -4.36 20.01 17.34
C ASP A 458 -5.22 20.89 18.24
N GLU A 459 -4.80 21.03 19.50
CA GLU A 459 -5.43 21.89 20.50
C GLU A 459 -5.44 23.39 20.11
N THR A 460 -4.62 23.79 19.13
CA THR A 460 -4.49 25.20 18.72
C THR A 460 -5.36 25.56 17.53
N TYR A 461 -6.02 24.58 16.91
CA TYR A 461 -6.89 24.78 15.76
C TYR A 461 -8.26 24.18 16.01
N GLU A 462 -9.28 25.03 15.98
CA GLU A 462 -10.68 24.60 16.08
C GLU A 462 -11.33 24.56 14.69
N TYR A 463 -11.98 23.45 14.38
CA TYR A 463 -12.86 23.33 13.22
C TYR A 463 -14.29 23.11 13.73
N CYS A 464 -15.19 24.04 13.42
CA CYS A 464 -16.59 24.02 13.89
C CYS A 464 -16.73 23.97 15.42
N ASP A 465 -15.99 24.84 16.12
CA ASP A 465 -15.95 24.96 17.58
C ASP A 465 -15.55 23.65 18.31
N LYS A 466 -14.85 22.77 17.60
CA LYS A 466 -14.28 21.54 18.13
C LYS A 466 -12.78 21.50 17.87
N GLU A 467 -12.06 20.98 18.85
CA GLU A 467 -10.66 20.58 18.69
C GLU A 467 -10.51 19.66 17.48
N LEU A 468 -9.48 19.91 16.69
CA LEU A 468 -9.22 19.14 15.49
C LEU A 468 -8.58 17.80 15.86
N THR A 469 -9.31 16.70 15.63
CA THR A 469 -8.76 15.34 15.59
C THR A 469 -8.89 14.79 14.17
N ILE A 470 -7.78 14.35 13.60
CA ILE A 470 -7.71 13.73 12.27
C ILE A 470 -7.20 12.30 12.44
N PRO A 471 -8.04 11.27 12.18
CA PRO A 471 -7.55 9.92 12.03
C PRO A 471 -6.78 9.79 10.71
N TYR A 472 -5.65 9.08 10.76
CA TYR A 472 -4.82 8.88 9.59
C TYR A 472 -4.05 7.56 9.64
N LEU A 473 -3.52 7.19 8.48
CA LEU A 473 -2.58 6.09 8.30
C LEU A 473 -1.24 6.66 7.85
N SER A 474 -0.15 6.05 8.32
CA SER A 474 1.21 6.45 7.98
C SER A 474 2.04 5.24 7.57
N GLY A 475 2.79 5.37 6.49
CA GLY A 475 3.69 4.38 5.94
C GLY A 475 5.09 4.95 5.74
N TYR A 476 6.11 4.12 6.00
CA TYR A 476 7.52 4.42 5.77
C TYR A 476 7.75 5.08 4.41
N GLY A 477 8.66 6.06 4.33
CA GLY A 477 8.98 6.78 3.09
C GLY A 477 8.16 8.04 2.81
N GLY A 478 7.08 8.31 3.56
CA GLY A 478 6.24 9.50 3.37
C GLY A 478 4.87 9.18 2.77
N ASN A 479 4.23 8.12 3.27
CA ASN A 479 2.91 7.67 2.80
C ASN A 479 1.84 8.04 3.82
N ILE A 480 0.83 8.81 3.43
CA ILE A 480 -0.23 9.29 4.31
C ILE A 480 -1.60 9.11 3.66
N ILE A 481 -2.58 8.69 4.48
CA ILE A 481 -4.00 8.78 4.18
C ILE A 481 -4.70 9.37 5.40
N ALA A 482 -5.41 10.48 5.26
CA ALA A 482 -6.03 11.20 6.36
C ALA A 482 -7.49 11.54 6.05
N ALA A 483 -8.39 11.29 7.00
CA ALA A 483 -9.80 11.69 6.88
C ALA A 483 -10.05 12.99 7.64
N LEU A 484 -10.46 14.01 6.89
CA LEU A 484 -10.73 15.33 7.43
C LEU A 484 -12.18 15.43 7.93
N PRO A 485 -12.44 16.22 8.98
CA PRO A 485 -13.78 16.35 9.59
C PRO A 485 -14.85 16.97 8.66
N ASN A 486 -14.46 17.51 7.51
CA ASN A 486 -15.38 18.01 6.48
C ASN A 486 -15.77 16.95 5.44
N GLY A 487 -15.40 15.68 5.64
CA GLY A 487 -15.71 14.56 4.74
C GLY A 487 -14.74 14.38 3.58
N MET A 488 -13.64 15.14 3.54
CA MET A 488 -12.57 14.92 2.57
C MET A 488 -11.62 13.80 3.02
N ILE A 489 -11.08 13.07 2.06
CA ILE A 489 -9.96 12.13 2.29
C ILE A 489 -8.75 12.62 1.50
N LEU A 490 -7.70 13.02 2.22
CA LEU A 490 -6.41 13.40 1.66
C LEU A 490 -5.50 12.19 1.64
N TYR A 491 -4.78 11.96 0.54
CA TYR A 491 -3.67 11.01 0.54
C TYR A 491 -2.49 11.51 -0.29
N PHE A 492 -1.31 11.02 0.07
CA PHE A 492 -0.12 11.11 -0.77
C PHE A 492 0.81 9.93 -0.49
N ILE A 493 1.51 9.52 -1.54
CA ILE A 493 2.49 8.44 -1.53
C ILE A 493 3.80 9.02 -2.05
N GLY A 494 4.88 8.76 -1.33
CA GLY A 494 6.19 9.33 -1.62
C GLY A 494 7.33 8.47 -1.06
N ASP A 495 8.53 8.94 -1.31
CA ASP A 495 9.80 8.30 -0.94
C ASP A 495 10.82 9.30 -0.36
N ASP A 496 10.36 10.47 0.07
CA ASP A 496 11.18 11.59 0.54
C ASP A 496 11.24 11.73 2.06
N PHE A 497 10.56 10.84 2.80
CA PHE A 497 10.40 10.89 4.26
C PHE A 497 9.67 12.14 4.77
N GLU A 498 8.84 12.78 3.94
CA GLU A 498 7.99 13.89 4.36
C GLU A 498 6.58 13.40 4.73
N PHE A 499 6.25 13.47 6.03
CA PHE A 499 4.99 12.97 6.59
C PHE A 499 3.99 14.10 6.94
N THR A 500 4.39 15.36 6.79
CA THR A 500 3.64 16.49 7.33
C THR A 500 2.41 16.81 6.47
N PHE A 501 1.21 16.58 7.01
CA PHE A 501 -0.06 16.91 6.34
C PHE A 501 -0.89 17.99 7.08
N ALA A 502 -0.57 18.32 8.33
CA ALA A 502 -1.40 19.19 9.17
C ALA A 502 -1.68 20.57 8.55
N ASP A 503 -0.66 21.22 7.96
CA ASP A 503 -0.83 22.50 7.28
C ASP A 503 -1.75 22.41 6.06
N ILE A 504 -1.69 21.30 5.33
CA ILE A 504 -2.54 21.04 4.16
C ILE A 504 -3.97 20.82 4.64
N ALA A 505 -4.16 20.00 5.67
CA ALA A 505 -5.45 19.76 6.30
C ALA A 505 -6.10 21.07 6.79
N ARG A 506 -5.38 21.93 7.54
CA ARG A 506 -5.92 23.23 7.99
C ARG A 506 -6.34 24.12 6.83
N ARG A 507 -5.58 24.13 5.73
CA ARG A 507 -5.96 24.88 4.52
C ARG A 507 -7.23 24.32 3.90
N LEU A 508 -7.30 23.01 3.69
CA LEU A 508 -8.49 22.35 3.15
C LEU A 508 -9.73 22.58 4.03
N LEU A 509 -9.57 22.58 5.35
CA LEU A 509 -10.65 22.89 6.30
C LEU A 509 -11.07 24.36 6.28
N GLY A 510 -10.13 25.29 6.06
CA GLY A 510 -10.44 26.72 5.94
C GLY A 510 -11.23 27.10 4.69
N GLU A 511 -11.18 26.26 3.65
CA GLU A 511 -11.89 26.49 2.39
C GLU A 511 -13.34 25.99 2.39
N THR A 512 -13.69 25.08 3.31
CA THR A 512 -15.03 24.47 3.37
C THR A 512 -15.74 24.93 4.65
N PRO A 513 -16.89 25.65 4.54
CA PRO A 513 -17.63 26.05 5.72
C PRO A 513 -18.17 24.82 6.46
N CYS A 514 -18.32 24.95 7.79
CA CYS A 514 -19.02 23.98 8.61
C CYS A 514 -20.41 23.73 8.04
N ASN A 515 -20.68 22.52 7.56
CA ASN A 515 -22.04 22.11 7.22
C ASN A 515 -22.85 22.08 8.52
N SER A 516 -23.85 22.98 8.61
CA SER A 516 -24.76 23.15 9.74
C SER A 516 -25.75 22.01 9.89
#